data_AF-A0A7J7FPX7-F1
#
_entry.id   AF-A0A7J7FPX7-F1
#
_cell.length_a   1.000
_cell.length_b   1.000
_cell.length_c   1.000
_cell.angle_alpha   90.00
_cell.angle_beta   90.00
_cell.angle_gamma   90.00
#
_symmetry.space_group_name_H-M   'P 1'
#
loop_
_entity.id
_entity.type
_entity.pdbx_description
1 polymer ?
#
loop_
_entity_poly.entity_id
_entity_poly.type
_entity_poly.pdbx_seq_one_letter_code
_entity_poly.pdbx_strand_id
1 'polypeptide(L)'
;MADSKAVTIQTRKFMTNRLLSRKQFIIDVLHPGRPNVSKAELKEKLSRMYEVKDPNAIFVFKFRTHFGGGKSTGFGLIYDSVENAKKYEPKYRLIREAIEGKEEQNQEDPWCGVKKTKAGDAAKAGKKK
;
A
#
# COMPACT_ATOMS: atom_id res chain seq x y z
N MET A 1 -5.26 -25.60 -12.83
CA MET A 1 -6.54 -24.88 -12.63
C MET A 1 -6.93 -24.98 -11.16
N ALA A 2 -6.27 -24.20 -10.31
CA ALA A 2 -6.52 -24.16 -8.86
C ALA A 2 -7.09 -22.77 -8.46
N ASP A 3 -7.55 -22.03 -9.46
CA ASP A 3 -7.80 -20.58 -9.44
C ASP A 3 -9.27 -20.25 -9.17
N SER A 4 -9.93 -21.08 -8.37
CA SER A 4 -11.35 -20.92 -8.06
C SER A 4 -11.67 -21.18 -6.59
N LYS A 5 -10.69 -21.06 -5.69
CA LYS A 5 -11.00 -20.90 -4.26
C LYS A 5 -11.45 -19.46 -4.03
N ALA A 6 -12.75 -19.29 -3.83
CA ALA A 6 -13.41 -18.01 -3.67
C ALA A 6 -12.83 -17.24 -2.45
N VAL A 7 -12.08 -16.17 -2.74
CA VAL A 7 -11.68 -15.19 -1.71
C VAL A 7 -12.87 -14.26 -1.47
N THR A 8 -13.37 -14.26 -0.24
CA THR A 8 -14.50 -13.43 0.19
C THR A 8 -13.98 -12.25 0.99
N ILE A 9 -14.46 -11.05 0.67
CA ILE A 9 -14.12 -9.82 1.37
C ILE A 9 -15.33 -9.41 2.20
N GLN A 10 -15.12 -9.17 3.49
CA GLN A 10 -16.10 -8.60 4.39
C GLN A 10 -15.56 -7.27 4.92
N THR A 11 -16.40 -6.24 4.94
CA THR A 11 -16.04 -4.94 5.52
C THR A 11 -16.75 -4.75 6.85
N ARG A 12 -16.03 -4.18 7.83
CA ARG A 12 -16.54 -3.91 9.18
C ARG A 12 -16.21 -2.47 9.57
N LYS A 13 -17.02 -1.90 10.47
CA LYS A 13 -16.85 -0.52 10.98
C LYS A 13 -16.67 0.49 9.85
N PHE A 14 -17.58 0.42 8.87
CA PHE A 14 -17.55 1.31 7.72
C PHE A 14 -17.98 2.71 8.13
N MET A 15 -17.17 3.71 7.79
CA MET A 15 -17.41 5.11 8.11
C MET A 15 -17.05 5.98 6.92
N THR A 16 -17.95 6.90 6.57
CA THR A 16 -17.69 7.94 5.58
C THR A 16 -17.12 9.17 6.28
N ASN A 17 -15.84 9.46 6.10
CA ASN A 17 -15.18 10.63 6.67
C ASN A 17 -15.09 11.74 5.62
N ARG A 18 -16.01 12.72 5.72
CA ARG A 18 -16.09 13.81 4.74
C ARG A 18 -14.98 14.86 4.90
N LEU A 19 -14.40 15.00 6.09
CA LEU A 19 -13.29 15.95 6.36
C LEU A 19 -12.02 15.61 5.57
N LEU A 20 -11.83 14.32 5.29
CA LEU A 20 -10.69 13.79 4.55
C LEU A 20 -11.11 13.24 3.17
N SER A 21 -12.36 13.49 2.76
CA SER A 21 -12.94 13.03 1.49
C SER A 21 -12.68 11.53 1.21
N ARG A 22 -12.88 10.69 2.23
CA ARG A 22 -12.63 9.25 2.13
C ARG A 22 -13.60 8.39 2.92
N LYS A 23 -13.78 7.16 2.47
CA LYS A 23 -14.43 6.06 3.19
C LYS A 23 -13.35 5.26 3.91
N GLN A 24 -13.54 4.94 5.17
CA GLN A 24 -12.60 4.16 5.98
C GLN A 24 -13.31 2.98 6.64
N PHE A 25 -12.66 1.82 6.62
CA PHE A 25 -13.21 0.58 7.13
C PHE A 25 -12.12 -0.45 7.46
N ILE A 26 -12.51 -1.47 8.20
CA ILE A 26 -11.70 -2.67 8.44
C ILE A 26 -12.09 -3.71 7.41
N ILE A 27 -11.10 -4.40 6.85
CA ILE A 27 -11.27 -5.47 5.87
C ILE A 27 -10.95 -6.80 6.53
N ASP A 28 -11.90 -7.72 6.49
CA ASP A 28 -11.71 -9.13 6.78
C ASP A 28 -11.66 -9.91 5.46
N VAL A 29 -10.56 -10.59 5.22
CA VAL A 29 -10.33 -11.40 4.01
C VAL A 29 -10.40 -12.87 4.39
N LEU A 30 -11.41 -13.57 3.88
CA LEU A 30 -11.57 -15.02 4.02
C LEU A 30 -10.99 -15.70 2.77
N HIS A 31 -10.02 -16.57 2.98
CA HIS A 31 -9.26 -17.24 1.93
C HIS A 31 -8.92 -18.68 2.34
N PRO A 32 -9.94 -19.56 2.48
CA PRO A 32 -9.75 -20.92 2.97
C PRO A 32 -8.86 -21.74 2.03
N GLY A 33 -7.83 -22.38 2.57
CA GLY A 33 -6.93 -23.26 1.81
C GLY A 33 -6.17 -22.56 0.68
N ARG A 34 -6.02 -21.24 0.74
CA ARG A 34 -5.16 -20.41 -0.12
C ARG A 34 -4.16 -19.68 0.80
N PRO A 35 -2.93 -19.38 0.35
CA PRO A 35 -2.07 -18.41 1.02
C PRO A 35 -2.68 -17.00 1.04
N ASN A 36 -1.96 -16.05 1.64
CA ASN A 36 -2.42 -14.68 1.75
C ASN A 36 -2.69 -14.05 0.37
N VAL A 37 -3.71 -13.20 0.30
CA VAL A 37 -4.18 -12.55 -0.93
C VAL A 37 -3.30 -11.35 -1.24
N SER A 38 -2.98 -11.16 -2.52
CA SER A 38 -2.20 -10.01 -2.98
C SER A 38 -3.02 -8.72 -2.82
N LYS A 39 -2.34 -7.57 -2.61
CA LYS A 39 -3.03 -6.28 -2.48
C LYS A 39 -3.71 -5.85 -3.77
N ALA A 40 -3.14 -6.18 -4.92
CA ALA A 40 -3.70 -5.88 -6.23
C ALA A 40 -5.08 -6.53 -6.41
N GLU A 41 -5.19 -7.83 -6.10
CA GLU A 41 -6.48 -8.55 -6.16
C GLU A 41 -7.52 -7.96 -5.20
N LEU A 42 -7.11 -7.54 -4.01
CA LEU A 42 -8.03 -6.90 -3.05
C LEU A 42 -8.53 -5.55 -3.56
N LYS A 43 -7.65 -4.75 -4.19
CA LYS A 43 -8.04 -3.48 -4.80
C LYS A 43 -9.05 -3.66 -5.92
N GLU A 44 -8.83 -4.62 -6.81
CA GLU A 44 -9.74 -4.92 -7.91
C GLU A 44 -11.13 -5.33 -7.38
N LYS A 45 -11.18 -6.18 -6.36
CA LYS A 45 -12.44 -6.57 -5.73
C LYS A 45 -13.14 -5.41 -5.03
N LEU A 46 -12.40 -4.57 -4.33
CA LEU A 46 -12.97 -3.38 -3.68
C LEU A 46 -13.46 -2.33 -4.69
N SER A 47 -12.75 -2.15 -5.81
CA SER A 47 -13.17 -1.28 -6.91
C SER A 47 -14.49 -1.73 -7.50
N ARG A 48 -14.65 -3.06 -7.73
CA ARG A 48 -15.93 -3.63 -8.20
C ARG A 48 -17.04 -3.54 -7.14
N MET A 49 -16.72 -3.81 -5.88
CA MET A 49 -17.70 -3.84 -4.78
C MET A 49 -18.29 -2.46 -4.45
N TYR A 50 -17.48 -1.40 -4.58
CA TYR A 50 -17.87 -0.03 -4.22
C TYR A 50 -17.91 0.92 -5.41
N GLU A 51 -17.86 0.39 -6.64
CA GLU A 51 -17.96 1.14 -7.90
C GLU A 51 -16.98 2.32 -7.97
N VAL A 52 -15.74 2.05 -7.61
CA VAL A 52 -14.68 3.08 -7.62
C VAL A 52 -14.06 3.11 -9.02
N LYS A 53 -14.09 4.29 -9.66
CA LYS A 53 -13.56 4.53 -11.00
C LYS A 53 -12.06 4.20 -11.11
N ASP A 54 -11.28 4.69 -10.14
CA ASP A 54 -9.83 4.54 -10.14
C ASP A 54 -9.35 3.60 -9.01
N PRO A 55 -8.68 2.47 -9.32
CA PRO A 55 -8.15 1.57 -8.30
C PRO A 55 -6.98 2.19 -7.51
N ASN A 56 -6.37 3.25 -8.04
CA ASN A 56 -5.31 4.01 -7.38
C ASN A 56 -5.83 4.91 -6.23
N ALA A 57 -7.15 5.16 -6.16
CA ALA A 57 -7.77 5.85 -5.02
C ALA A 57 -8.02 4.91 -3.83
N ILE A 58 -7.78 3.60 -3.99
CA ILE A 58 -8.00 2.57 -2.97
C ILE A 58 -6.66 2.19 -2.32
N PHE A 59 -6.57 2.37 -1.01
CA PHE A 59 -5.40 2.02 -0.22
C PHE A 59 -5.73 0.89 0.75
N VAL A 60 -4.88 -0.13 0.77
CA VAL A 60 -5.08 -1.30 1.63
C VAL A 60 -3.79 -1.63 2.38
N PHE A 61 -3.84 -1.64 3.71
CA PHE A 61 -2.63 -1.72 4.53
C PHE A 61 -2.81 -2.47 5.85
N LYS A 62 -1.68 -2.76 6.50
CA LYS A 62 -1.58 -3.41 7.81
C LYS A 62 -2.37 -4.73 7.89
N PHE A 63 -2.21 -5.56 6.87
CA PHE A 63 -2.75 -6.92 6.89
C PHE A 63 -2.00 -7.78 7.91
N ARG A 64 -2.77 -8.47 8.75
CA ARG A 64 -2.30 -9.51 9.66
C ARG A 64 -3.16 -10.76 9.47
N THR A 65 -2.50 -11.87 9.21
CA THR A 65 -3.13 -13.19 9.12
C THR A 65 -3.37 -13.72 10.53
N HIS A 66 -4.53 -14.32 10.79
CA HIS A 66 -4.81 -15.00 12.05
C HIS A 66 -3.96 -16.27 12.18
N PHE A 67 -3.70 -16.66 13.43
CA PHE A 67 -3.09 -17.96 13.72
C PHE A 67 -4.00 -19.08 13.19
N GLY A 68 -3.41 -20.09 12.56
CA GLY A 68 -4.15 -21.14 11.84
C GLY A 68 -4.54 -20.79 10.39
N GLY A 69 -4.32 -19.54 9.94
CA GLY A 69 -4.53 -19.16 8.53
C GLY A 69 -6.00 -19.00 8.13
N GLY A 70 -6.27 -18.88 6.82
CA GLY A 70 -7.62 -18.80 6.24
C GLY A 70 -8.37 -17.48 6.44
N LYS A 71 -7.97 -16.67 7.43
CA LYS A 71 -8.51 -15.33 7.66
C LYS A 71 -7.40 -14.31 7.89
N SER A 72 -7.52 -13.15 7.24
CA SER A 72 -6.64 -12.00 7.43
C SER A 72 -7.46 -10.75 7.71
N THR A 73 -6.95 -9.88 8.57
CA THR A 73 -7.56 -8.58 8.87
C THR A 73 -6.65 -7.46 8.42
N GLY A 74 -7.19 -6.39 7.86
CA GLY A 74 -6.46 -5.20 7.45
C GLY A 74 -7.34 -3.96 7.46
N PHE A 75 -6.78 -2.84 7.01
CA PHE A 75 -7.50 -1.58 6.89
C PHE A 75 -7.65 -1.22 5.41
N GLY A 76 -8.81 -0.66 5.07
CA GLY A 76 -9.14 -0.15 3.75
C GLY A 76 -9.53 1.32 3.81
N LEU A 77 -8.97 2.10 2.88
CA LEU A 77 -9.35 3.48 2.63
C LEU A 77 -9.71 3.62 1.16
N ILE A 78 -10.84 4.27 0.88
CA ILE A 78 -11.26 4.62 -0.49
C ILE A 78 -11.43 6.13 -0.52
N TYR A 79 -10.59 6.82 -1.28
CA TYR A 79 -10.73 8.26 -1.52
C TYR A 79 -11.72 8.52 -2.65
N ASP A 80 -12.35 9.69 -2.63
CA ASP A 80 -13.20 10.13 -3.73
C ASP A 80 -12.36 10.51 -4.98
N SER A 81 -11.11 10.95 -4.80
CA SER A 81 -10.16 11.29 -5.88
C SER A 81 -8.71 10.96 -5.52
N VAL A 82 -7.86 10.79 -6.54
CA VAL A 82 -6.42 10.51 -6.38
C VAL A 82 -5.65 11.73 -5.82
N GLU A 83 -6.11 12.94 -6.11
CA GLU A 83 -5.53 14.18 -5.58
C GLU A 83 -5.71 14.27 -4.06
N ASN A 84 -6.90 13.93 -3.57
CA ASN A 84 -7.18 13.85 -2.14
C ASN A 84 -6.31 12.78 -1.47
N ALA A 85 -6.10 11.64 -2.15
CA ALA A 85 -5.20 10.61 -1.65
C ALA A 85 -3.77 11.13 -1.45
N LYS A 86 -3.21 11.85 -2.43
CA LYS A 86 -1.85 12.43 -2.33
C LYS A 86 -1.73 13.44 -1.18
N LYS A 87 -2.79 14.22 -0.93
CA LYS A 87 -2.79 15.25 0.13
C LYS A 87 -2.84 14.66 1.54
N TYR A 88 -3.64 13.62 1.75
CA TYR A 88 -3.95 13.10 3.10
C TYR A 88 -3.22 11.81 3.46
N GLU A 89 -2.72 11.05 2.48
CA GLU A 89 -1.94 9.85 2.77
C GLU A 89 -0.52 10.17 3.23
N PRO A 90 0.03 9.43 4.20
CA PRO A 90 1.45 9.50 4.50
C PRO A 90 2.31 9.11 3.29
N LYS A 91 3.38 9.89 3.01
CA LYS A 91 4.31 9.69 1.89
C LYS A 91 4.78 8.23 1.70
N TYR A 92 5.07 7.51 2.79
CA TYR A 92 5.54 6.12 2.70
C TYR A 92 4.52 5.16 2.07
N ARG A 93 3.22 5.46 2.12
CA ARG A 93 2.19 4.64 1.45
C ARG A 93 2.14 4.96 -0.03
N LEU A 94 2.20 6.23 -0.40
CA LEU A 94 2.25 6.69 -1.80
C LEU A 94 3.46 6.08 -2.54
N ILE A 95 4.62 6.07 -1.89
CA ILE A 95 5.84 5.43 -2.41
C ILE A 95 5.66 3.93 -2.62
N ARG A 96 5.01 3.23 -1.67
CA ARG A 96 4.76 1.78 -1.78
C ARG A 96 3.78 1.42 -2.90
N GLU A 97 2.90 2.36 -3.23
CA GLU A 97 1.96 2.25 -4.35
C GLU A 97 2.55 2.75 -5.68
N ALA A 98 3.81 3.22 -5.66
CA ALA A 98 4.52 3.79 -6.81
C ALA A 98 3.82 5.02 -7.44
N ILE A 99 3.00 5.74 -6.65
CA ILE A 99 2.33 6.98 -7.08
C ILE A 99 3.26 8.18 -6.94
N GLU A 100 4.17 8.14 -5.96
CA GLU A 100 5.23 9.13 -5.75
C GLU A 100 6.60 8.46 -5.78
N GLY A 101 7.58 9.14 -6.37
CA GLY A 101 8.97 8.71 -6.37
C GLY A 101 9.59 8.80 -4.97
N LYS A 102 10.54 7.91 -4.67
CA LYS A 102 11.35 8.06 -3.46
C LYS A 102 12.26 9.27 -3.62
N GLU A 103 12.00 10.32 -2.86
CA GLU A 103 13.01 11.34 -2.59
C GLU A 103 14.04 10.73 -1.63
N GLU A 104 15.23 10.40 -2.14
CA GLU A 104 16.38 10.02 -1.31
C GLU A 104 16.86 11.24 -0.53
N GLN A 105 16.29 11.49 0.64
CA GLN A 105 16.92 12.38 1.60
C GLN A 105 18.11 11.65 2.22
N ASN A 106 19.32 12.00 1.79
CA ASN A 106 20.54 11.65 2.49
C ASN A 106 20.44 12.23 3.91
N GLN A 107 19.98 11.43 4.87
CA GLN A 107 20.04 11.80 6.28
C GLN A 107 21.51 11.76 6.69
N GLU A 108 22.07 12.93 7.00
CA GLU A 108 23.38 13.03 7.61
C GLU A 108 23.27 12.39 9.01
N ASP A 109 24.05 11.34 9.28
CA ASP A 109 24.08 10.70 10.58
C ASP A 109 24.64 11.71 11.60
N PRO A 110 23.88 12.16 12.62
CA PRO A 110 24.31 13.26 13.51
C PRO A 110 25.53 12.89 14.37
N TRP A 111 25.88 11.60 14.45
CA TRP A 111 27.07 11.10 15.16
C TRP A 111 28.34 11.13 14.31
N CYS A 112 28.19 10.98 12.99
CA CYS A 112 29.32 10.87 12.06
C CYS A 112 29.04 11.86 10.95
N GLY A 113 29.67 13.03 11.01
CA GLY A 113 29.56 14.11 10.01
C GLY A 113 30.13 13.76 8.63
N VAL A 114 30.07 12.49 8.23
CA VAL A 114 30.51 11.99 6.93
C VAL A 114 29.28 11.69 6.09
N LYS A 115 29.13 12.44 5.01
CA LYS A 115 28.14 12.16 3.96
C LYS A 115 28.41 10.77 3.40
N LYS A 116 27.43 9.85 3.54
CA LYS A 116 27.49 8.56 2.85
C LYS A 116 27.30 8.79 1.35
N THR A 117 28.39 8.75 0.61
CA THR A 117 28.35 8.75 -0.86
C THR A 117 27.96 7.37 -1.38
N LYS A 118 27.31 7.32 -2.54
CA LYS A 118 26.88 6.07 -3.18
C LYS A 118 28.10 5.23 -3.56
N ALA A 119 28.01 3.92 -3.30
CA ALA A 119 28.99 2.91 -3.73
C ALA A 119 29.16 2.80 -5.26
N GLY A 120 28.39 3.55 -6.07
CA GLY A 120 28.44 3.56 -7.53
C GLY A 120 29.15 4.78 -8.16
N ASP A 121 29.31 5.89 -7.43
CA ASP A 121 29.92 7.12 -8.00
C ASP A 121 31.46 7.06 -7.99
N ALA A 122 32.05 6.33 -7.03
CA ALA A 122 33.51 6.14 -6.96
C ALA A 122 34.06 5.34 -8.16
N ALA A 123 33.26 4.45 -8.76
CA ALA A 123 33.71 3.59 -9.85
C ALA A 123 33.84 4.32 -11.21
N LYS A 124 33.17 5.48 -11.40
CA LYS A 124 33.22 6.21 -12.66
C LYS A 124 34.38 7.21 -12.78
N ALA A 125 35.02 7.58 -11.67
CA ALA A 125 36.16 8.49 -11.67
C ALA A 125 37.49 7.83 -12.08
N GLY A 126 37.59 6.49 -12.01
CA GLY A 126 38.84 5.74 -12.27
C GLY A 126 39.08 5.29 -13.72
N LYS A 127 38.15 5.53 -14.65
CA LYS A 127 38.30 5.15 -16.08
C LYS A 127 38.47 6.38 -16.97
N LYS A 128 39.55 7.12 -16.75
CA LYS A 128 40.18 7.97 -17.78
C LYS A 128 41.70 7.84 -17.63
N LYS A 129 42.25 6.83 -18.30
CA LYS A 129 43.59 6.82 -18.87
C LYS A 129 43.60 5.82 -20.01
#